data_AF-A0A016TE01-F1
#
_entry.id   AF-A0A016TE01-F1
#
_cell.length_a   1.000
_cell.length_b   1.000
_cell.length_c   1.000
_cell.angle_alpha   90.00
_cell.angle_beta   90.00
_cell.angle_gamma   90.00
#
_symmetry.space_group_name_H-M   'P 1'
#
loop_
_entity.id
_entity.type
_entity.pdbx_description
1 polymer ?
#
loop_
_entity_poly.entity_id
_entity_poly.type
_entity_poly.pdbx_seq_one_letter_code
_entity_poly.pdbx_strand_id
1 'polypeptide(L)'
;MRIFTALMLPILLCGADSRTIFHSDAQKLETFQMQCLRRVLGITLQGLVQNEDIRRRCCDQPPAAAEIRKRWLKGFGHLCRMEPSRLPHELSWRVRPTGWKIQRNAS
;
A
#
# COMPACT_ATOMS: atom_id res chain seq x y z
N MET A 1 0.88 9.31 12.72
CA MET A 1 1.29 8.04 12.07
C MET A 1 0.27 6.89 12.17
N ARG A 2 -0.64 6.84 13.17
CA ARG A 2 -1.68 5.77 13.26
C ARG A 2 -2.73 5.82 12.13
N ILE A 3 -3.08 7.01 11.67
CA ILE A 3 -4.07 7.22 10.58
C ILE A 3 -3.57 6.63 9.25
N PHE A 4 -2.28 6.79 8.94
CA PHE A 4 -1.68 6.19 7.75
C PHE A 4 -1.79 4.67 7.78
N THR A 5 -1.51 4.05 8.94
CA THR A 5 -1.63 2.61 9.12
C THR A 5 -3.05 2.09 8.97
N ALA A 6 -4.05 2.83 9.48
CA ALA A 6 -5.46 2.47 9.35
C ALA A 6 -5.98 2.57 7.90
N LEU A 7 -5.48 3.53 7.12
CA LEU A 7 -5.84 3.71 5.71
C LEU A 7 -5.10 2.72 4.78
N MET A 8 -3.88 2.34 5.15
CA MET A 8 -3.05 1.40 4.38
C MET A 8 -3.54 -0.05 4.48
N LEU A 9 -4.05 -0.45 5.64
CA LEU A 9 -4.50 -1.81 5.91
C LEU A 9 -5.59 -2.32 4.95
N PRO A 10 -6.68 -1.58 4.66
CA PRO A 10 -7.71 -2.04 3.73
C PRO A 10 -7.22 -2.12 2.28
N ILE A 11 -6.29 -1.24 1.87
CA ILE A 11 -5.65 -1.29 0.54
C ILE A 11 -4.80 -2.55 0.39
N LEU A 12 -4.12 -2.96 1.46
CA LEU A 12 -3.33 -4.21 1.52
C LEU A 12 -4.21 -5.47 1.49
N LEU A 13 -5.40 -5.43 2.12
CA LEU A 13 -6.32 -6.58 2.21
C LEU A 13 -7.13 -6.84 0.92
N CYS A 14 -7.43 -5.81 0.12
CA CYS A 14 -8.09 -5.97 -1.19
C CYS A 14 -7.18 -6.50 -2.32
N GLY A 15 -5.91 -6.78 -2.04
CA GLY A 15 -4.87 -7.07 -3.04
C GLY A 15 -4.71 -8.52 -3.49
N ALA A 16 -5.59 -9.45 -3.11
CA ALA A 16 -5.44 -10.86 -3.46
C ALA A 16 -5.55 -11.15 -4.98
N ASP A 17 -6.19 -10.26 -5.75
CA ASP A 17 -6.51 -10.51 -7.17
C ASP A 17 -6.04 -9.40 -8.14
N SER A 18 -5.30 -8.40 -7.67
CA SER A 18 -5.15 -7.13 -8.41
C SER A 18 -3.76 -6.49 -8.32
N ARG A 19 -2.71 -7.20 -8.77
CA ARG A 19 -1.32 -6.69 -8.79
C ARG A 19 -1.17 -5.33 -9.51
N THR A 20 -1.97 -5.08 -10.54
CA THR A 20 -1.96 -3.83 -11.32
C THR A 20 -2.63 -2.66 -10.56
N ILE A 21 -3.68 -2.95 -9.79
CA ILE A 21 -4.37 -1.94 -8.96
C ILE A 21 -3.43 -1.44 -7.86
N PHE A 22 -2.70 -2.37 -7.24
CA PHE A 22 -1.75 -2.06 -6.17
C PHE A 22 -0.64 -1.07 -6.59
N HIS A 23 -0.08 -1.19 -7.80
CA HIS A 23 0.95 -0.25 -8.26
C HIS A 23 0.37 1.15 -8.47
N SER A 24 -0.81 1.25 -9.10
CA SER A 24 -1.49 2.53 -9.32
C SER A 24 -1.88 3.22 -8.00
N ASP A 25 -2.33 2.45 -7.01
CA ASP A 25 -2.70 2.98 -5.70
C ASP A 25 -1.48 3.34 -4.86
N ALA A 26 -0.36 2.61 -4.99
CA ALA A 26 0.91 3.00 -4.38
C ALA A 26 1.40 4.35 -4.91
N GLN A 27 1.27 4.62 -6.21
CA GLN A 27 1.65 5.90 -6.82
C GLN A 27 0.74 7.05 -6.39
N LYS A 28 -0.58 6.83 -6.32
CA LYS A 28 -1.52 7.82 -5.76
C LYS A 28 -1.20 8.14 -4.32
N LEU A 29 -0.87 7.13 -3.52
CA LEU A 29 -0.52 7.32 -2.13
C LEU A 29 0.81 8.06 -1.95
N GLU A 30 1.79 7.79 -2.80
CA GLU A 30 3.05 8.53 -2.80
C GLU A 30 2.82 10.01 -3.15
N THR A 31 1.95 10.28 -4.13
CA THR A 31 1.54 11.64 -4.48
C THR A 31 0.87 12.33 -3.30
N PHE A 32 -0.07 11.67 -2.63
CA PHE A 32 -0.74 12.18 -1.44
C PHE A 32 0.23 12.43 -0.30
N GLN A 33 1.14 11.48 -0.02
CA GLN A 33 2.18 11.65 1.00
C GLN A 33 3.00 12.90 0.73
N MET A 34 3.46 13.10 -0.51
CA MET A 34 4.24 14.27 -0.89
C MET A 34 3.44 15.57 -0.79
N GLN A 35 2.15 15.56 -1.12
CA GLN A 35 1.27 16.72 -0.90
C GLN A 35 1.16 17.07 0.59
N CYS A 36 1.00 16.08 1.46
CA CYS A 36 0.98 16.29 2.91
C CYS A 36 2.30 16.87 3.42
N LEU A 37 3.44 16.30 3.03
CA LEU A 37 4.76 16.77 3.46
C LEU A 37 5.03 18.21 2.99
N ARG A 38 4.71 18.51 1.73
CA ARG A 38 4.79 19.88 1.18
C ARG A 38 3.94 20.86 1.99
N ARG A 39 2.71 20.47 2.34
CA ARG A 39 1.81 21.31 3.15
C ARG A 39 2.33 21.56 4.56
N VAL A 40 2.91 20.54 5.19
CA VAL A 40 3.54 20.67 6.53
C VAL A 40 4.74 21.63 6.47
N LEU A 41 5.52 21.59 5.40
CA LEU A 41 6.68 22.49 5.21
C LEU A 41 6.32 23.85 4.61
N GLY A 42 5.05 24.11 4.28
CA GLY A 42 4.63 25.33 3.60
C GLY A 42 5.18 25.50 2.17
N ILE A 43 5.62 24.41 1.53
CA ILE A 43 6.20 24.43 0.19
C ILE A 43 5.07 24.32 -0.85
N THR A 44 5.02 25.26 -1.78
CA THR A 44 4.07 25.18 -2.91
C THR A 44 4.47 24.05 -3.87
N LEU A 45 3.51 23.48 -4.60
CA LEU A 45 3.78 22.45 -5.61
C LEU A 45 4.74 22.92 -6.72
N GLN A 46 4.89 24.24 -6.89
CA GLN A 46 5.77 24.88 -7.87
C GLN A 46 7.22 25.04 -7.39
N GLY A 47 7.49 24.80 -6.09
CA GLY A 47 8.86 24.82 -5.59
C GLY A 47 9.67 23.71 -6.24
N LEU A 48 10.79 24.08 -6.88
CA LEU A 48 11.78 23.16 -7.47
C LEU A 48 12.60 22.41 -6.40
N VAL A 49 11.95 22.00 -5.31
CA VAL A 49 12.57 21.23 -4.23
C VAL A 49 12.39 19.75 -4.53
N GLN A 50 13.50 19.02 -4.51
CA GLN A 50 13.49 17.58 -4.74
C GLN A 50 12.65 16.87 -3.66
N ASN A 51 11.95 15.80 -4.05
CA ASN A 51 11.10 15.04 -3.13
C ASN A 51 11.94 14.45 -1.97
N GLU A 52 13.16 13.99 -2.26
CA GLU A 52 14.13 13.50 -1.27
C GLU A 52 14.46 14.55 -0.21
N ASP A 53 14.66 15.82 -0.59
CA ASP A 53 14.95 16.89 0.36
C ASP A 53 13.75 17.21 1.26
N ILE A 54 12.54 17.17 0.68
CA ILE A 54 11.28 17.32 1.44
C ILE A 54 11.15 16.19 2.47
N ARG A 55 11.45 14.95 2.08
CA ARG A 55 11.43 13.79 2.98
C ARG A 55 12.46 13.90 4.10
N ARG A 56 13.70 14.30 3.80
CA ARG A 56 14.77 14.54 4.78
C ARG A 56 14.37 15.58 5.82
N ARG A 57 13.82 16.71 5.37
CA ARG A 57 13.32 17.79 6.26
C ARG A 57 12.18 17.35 7.17
N CYS A 58 11.46 16.28 6.83
CA CYS A 58 10.38 15.73 7.65
C CYS A 58 10.83 14.49 8.47
N CYS A 59 12.03 14.50 9.05
CA CYS A 59 12.57 13.36 9.82
C CYS A 59 12.75 12.10 8.96
N ASP A 60 13.36 12.26 7.79
CA ASP A 60 13.69 11.16 6.87
C ASP A 60 12.51 10.23 6.55
N GLN A 61 11.36 10.84 6.20
CA GLN A 61 10.16 10.08 5.90
C GLN A 61 10.38 9.11 4.72
N PRO A 62 10.18 7.80 4.92
CA PRO A 62 10.35 6.84 3.85
C PRO A 62 9.25 7.03 2.78
N PRO A 63 9.53 6.67 1.51
CA PRO A 63 8.50 6.57 0.48
C PRO A 63 7.34 5.68 0.91
N ALA A 64 6.11 6.10 0.62
CA ALA A 64 4.91 5.33 0.92
C ALA A 64 5.00 3.92 0.32
N ALA A 65 5.49 3.79 -0.91
CA ALA A 65 5.72 2.51 -1.56
C ALA A 65 6.73 1.61 -0.81
N ALA A 66 7.76 2.19 -0.18
CA ALA A 66 8.73 1.44 0.60
C ALA A 66 8.12 0.92 1.92
N GLU A 67 7.32 1.76 2.59
CA GLU A 67 6.61 1.38 3.81
C GLU A 67 5.54 0.32 3.54
N ILE A 68 4.80 0.45 2.44
CA ILE A 68 3.88 -0.56 1.94
C ILE A 68 4.61 -1.89 1.71
N ARG A 69 5.71 -1.87 0.94
CA ARG A 69 6.51 -3.08 0.65
C ARG A 69 7.01 -3.74 1.92
N LYS A 70 7.54 -2.96 2.88
CA LYS A 70 8.01 -3.47 4.16
C LYS A 70 6.89 -4.18 4.94
N ARG A 71 5.70 -3.56 5.01
CA ARG A 71 4.53 -4.15 5.68
C ARG A 71 4.03 -5.39 4.97
N TRP A 72 4.00 -5.35 3.64
CA TRP A 72 3.60 -6.48 2.81
C TRP A 72 4.54 -7.67 3.00
N LEU A 73 5.86 -7.46 2.96
CA LEU A 73 6.85 -8.50 3.24
C LEU A 73 6.74 -9.03 4.67
N LYS A 74 6.48 -8.17 5.66
CA LYS A 74 6.27 -8.60 7.05
C LYS A 74 5.01 -9.45 7.19
N GLY A 75 3.90 -9.03 6.55
CA GLY A 75 2.64 -9.75 6.54
C GLY A 75 2.73 -11.07 5.78
N PHE A 76 3.35 -11.05 4.59
CA PHE A 76 3.59 -12.24 3.79
C PHE A 76 4.51 -13.23 4.50
N GLY A 77 5.60 -12.75 5.09
CA GLY A 77 6.48 -13.60 5.91
C GLY A 77 5.76 -14.16 7.15
N HIS A 78 4.77 -13.47 7.70
CA HIS A 78 3.92 -14.03 8.75
C HIS A 78 2.98 -15.09 8.19
N LEU A 79 2.33 -14.84 7.06
CA LEU A 79 1.48 -15.80 6.35
C LEU A 79 2.25 -17.07 6.02
N CYS A 80 3.45 -16.99 5.44
CA CYS A 80 4.29 -18.16 5.12
C CYS A 80 4.71 -18.98 6.35
N ARG A 81 4.70 -18.38 7.55
CA ARG A 81 5.02 -19.06 8.81
C ARG A 81 3.76 -19.49 9.58
N MET A 82 2.57 -19.11 9.12
CA MET A 82 1.33 -19.63 9.70
C MET A 82 1.20 -21.11 9.39
N GLU A 83 0.60 -21.85 10.32
CA GLU A 83 0.32 -23.27 10.12
C GLU A 83 -0.61 -23.47 8.90
N PRO A 84 -0.38 -24.49 8.05
CA PRO A 84 -1.15 -24.68 6.83
C PRO A 84 -2.66 -24.86 7.03
N SER A 85 -3.07 -25.32 8.23
CA SER A 85 -4.46 -25.48 8.67
C SER A 85 -5.19 -24.15 8.89
N ARG A 86 -4.47 -23.03 8.99
CA ARG A 86 -5.05 -21.70 9.19
C ARG A 86 -5.65 -21.20 7.88
N LEU A 87 -6.93 -20.83 7.93
CA LEU A 87 -7.68 -20.29 6.78
C LEU A 87 -6.93 -19.23 5.95
N PRO A 88 -6.22 -18.23 6.53
CA PRO A 88 -5.49 -17.24 5.73
C PRO A 88 -4.33 -17.83 4.91
N HIS A 89 -3.63 -18.84 5.44
CA HIS A 89 -2.58 -19.55 4.71
C HIS A 89 -3.20 -20.40 3.60
N GLU A 90 -4.24 -21.17 3.93
CA GLU A 90 -4.94 -22.04 2.98
C GLU A 90 -5.51 -21.24 1.79
N LEU A 91 -6.20 -20.13 2.06
CA LEU A 91 -6.77 -19.25 1.03
C LEU A 91 -5.69 -18.62 0.14
N SER A 92 -4.51 -18.31 0.68
CA SER A 92 -3.42 -17.68 -0.07
C SER A 92 -2.87 -18.57 -1.19
N TRP A 93 -2.98 -19.90 -1.05
CA TRP A 93 -2.44 -20.86 -2.01
C TRP A 93 -3.52 -21.53 -2.87
N ARG A 94 -4.81 -21.25 -2.63
CA ARG A 94 -5.89 -21.77 -3.46
C ARG A 94 -5.83 -21.15 -4.85
N VAL A 95 -5.72 -22.01 -5.86
CA VAL A 95 -5.94 -21.62 -7.25
C VAL A 95 -7.39 -21.15 -7.39
N ARG A 96 -7.61 -19.97 -7.96
CA ARG A 96 -8.95 -19.44 -8.20
C ARG A 96 -9.76 -20.47 -9.03
N PRO A 97 -10.95 -20.89 -8.57
CA PRO A 97 -11.77 -21.81 -9.34
C PRO A 97 -12.17 -21.17 -10.67
N THR A 98 -12.02 -21.89 -11.76
CA THR A 98 -12.20 -21.43 -13.16
C THR A 98 -13.62 -20.91 -13.47
N GLY A 99 -14.57 -21.01 -12.53
CA GLY A 99 -15.96 -20.59 -12.67
C GLY A 99 -16.35 -19.28 -11.97
N TRP A 100 -15.44 -18.61 -11.25
CA TRP A 100 -15.76 -17.36 -10.57
C TRP A 100 -15.81 -16.18 -11.57
N LYS A 101 -17.01 -15.87 -12.07
CA LYS A 101 -17.27 -14.68 -12.91
C LYS A 101 -17.42 -13.44 -12.02
N ILE A 102 -16.59 -12.42 -12.26
CA ILE A 102 -16.73 -11.10 -11.63
C ILE A 102 -18.01 -10.47 -12.15
N GLN A 103 -19.06 -10.38 -11.32
CA GLN A 103 -20.23 -9.58 -11.66
C GLN A 103 -19.89 -8.10 -11.52
N ARG A 104 -19.65 -7.45 -12.65
CA ARG A 104 -19.54 -5.99 -12.77
C ARG A 104 -20.93 -5.36 -12.86
N ASN A 105 -21.73 -5.46 -11.80
CA ASN A 105 -22.99 -4.73 -11.73
C ASN A 105 -22.92 -3.74 -10.56
N ALA A 106 -22.54 -2.52 -10.88
CA ALA A 106 -22.86 -1.33 -10.11
C ALA A 106 -22.97 -0.18 -11.12
N SER A 107 -24.18 -0.05 -11.68
CA SER A 107 -24.67 1.16 -12.36
C SER A 107 -25.27 2.09 -11.32
#